data_AF-A0A2S9FWS3-F1
#
_entry.id   AF-A0A2S9FWS3-F1
#
_cell.length_a   1.000
_cell.length_b   1.000
_cell.length_c   1.000
_cell.angle_alpha   90.00
_cell.angle_beta   90.00
_cell.angle_gamma   90.00
#
_symmetry.space_group_name_H-M   'P 1'
#
loop_
_entity.id
_entity.type
_entity.pdbx_description
1 polymer ?
#
loop_
_entity_poly.entity_id
_entity_poly.type
_entity_poly.pdbx_seq_one_letter_code
_entity_poly.pdbx_strand_id
1 'polypeptide(L)'
;GLGVLIAQHAEEPRLTVGAVAHEGPNAARLGLAGWPRAAEESIVARDALLARDAGARVHICHASTAGSVELVRWAKEQGISITAE
;
A
#
# COMPACT_ATOMS: atom_id res chain seq x y z
N GLY A 1 4.54 -9.68 -22.40
CA GLY A 1 4.58 -10.17 -21.01
C GLY A 1 3.58 -11.30 -20.81
N LEU A 2 3.53 -11.90 -19.62
CA LEU A 2 2.70 -13.08 -19.29
C LEU A 2 1.19 -12.82 -19.17
N GLY A 3 0.73 -11.57 -19.26
CA GLY A 3 -0.70 -11.21 -19.17
C GLY A 3 -1.32 -11.33 -17.78
N VAL A 4 -0.52 -11.64 -16.75
CA VAL A 4 -0.98 -11.85 -15.37
C VAL A 4 -1.22 -10.55 -14.61
N LEU A 5 -1.93 -10.65 -13.49
CA LEU A 5 -2.13 -9.58 -12.51
C LEU A 5 -1.15 -9.78 -11.35
N ILE A 6 -0.51 -8.72 -10.89
CA ILE A 6 0.28 -8.73 -9.65
C ILE A 6 -0.65 -8.32 -8.51
N ALA A 7 -0.90 -9.22 -7.55
CA ALA A 7 -1.59 -8.89 -6.31
C ALA A 7 -0.55 -8.53 -5.24
N GLN A 8 -0.70 -7.36 -4.62
CA GLN A 8 0.27 -6.80 -3.69
C GLN A 8 -0.32 -6.66 -2.28
N HIS A 9 0.27 -7.41 -1.35
CA HIS A 9 0.16 -7.14 0.08
C HIS A 9 1.11 -5.98 0.42
N ALA A 10 0.56 -4.77 0.55
CA ALA A 10 1.36 -3.55 0.66
C ALA A 10 1.97 -3.39 2.07
N GLU A 11 3.19 -3.91 2.25
CA GLU A 11 3.96 -3.82 3.49
C GLU A 11 5.43 -3.46 3.23
N GLU A 12 5.93 -2.39 3.87
CA GLU A 12 7.36 -2.09 3.99
C GLU A 12 7.92 -2.79 5.25
N PRO A 13 8.65 -3.91 5.10
CA PRO A 13 9.00 -4.77 6.23
C PRO A 13 9.89 -4.10 7.28
N ARG A 14 10.65 -3.06 6.89
CA ARG A 14 11.51 -2.33 7.84
C ARG A 14 10.71 -1.40 8.75
N LEU A 15 9.49 -1.02 8.36
CA LEU A 15 8.62 -0.14 9.14
C LEU A 15 7.62 -0.91 10.01
N THR A 16 7.51 -2.23 9.84
CA THR A 16 6.52 -3.08 10.53
C THR A 16 7.13 -4.03 11.55
N VAL A 17 8.44 -3.92 11.83
CA VAL A 17 9.15 -4.80 12.75
C VAL A 17 8.50 -4.78 14.13
N GLY A 18 7.88 -5.89 14.53
CA GLY A 18 7.23 -6.05 15.82
C GLY A 18 5.92 -5.28 15.98
N ALA A 19 5.41 -4.65 14.91
CA ALA A 19 4.14 -3.94 14.94
C ALA A 19 2.97 -4.93 15.09
N VAL A 20 2.00 -4.58 15.94
CA VAL A 20 0.83 -5.44 16.24
C VAL A 20 -0.50 -4.70 16.19
N ALA A 21 -0.47 -3.39 15.96
CA ALA A 21 -1.64 -2.53 15.86
C ALA A 21 -1.35 -1.34 14.95
N HIS A 22 -2.38 -0.65 14.47
CA HIS A 22 -2.21 0.64 13.79
C HIS A 22 -1.48 1.65 14.70
N GLU A 23 -0.45 2.32 14.17
CA GLU A 23 0.23 3.40 14.88
C GLU A 23 -0.72 4.60 15.08
N GLY A 24 -1.17 4.79 16.31
CA GLY A 24 -2.09 5.86 16.66
C GLY A 24 -2.47 5.88 18.14
N PRO A 25 -3.44 6.73 18.52
CA PRO A 25 -3.80 6.96 19.93
C PRO A 25 -4.18 5.68 20.69
N ASN A 26 -4.80 4.71 20.01
CA ASN A 26 -5.17 3.43 20.63
C ASN A 26 -3.95 2.55 20.93
N ALA A 27 -3.00 2.42 20.00
CA ALA A 27 -1.76 1.68 20.25
C ALA A 27 -0.94 2.34 21.36
N ALA A 28 -0.84 3.68 21.35
CA ALA A 28 -0.16 4.44 22.39
C ALA A 28 -0.79 4.23 23.78
N ARG A 29 -2.13 4.31 23.87
CA ARG A 29 -2.86 4.09 25.13
C ARG A 29 -2.70 2.66 25.67
N LEU A 30 -2.53 1.68 24.79
CA LEU A 30 -2.42 0.26 25.13
C LEU A 30 -0.97 -0.24 25.26
N GLY A 31 0.03 0.61 24.98
CA GLY A 31 1.45 0.22 24.98
C GLY A 31 1.83 -0.75 23.87
N LEU A 32 1.12 -0.72 22.73
CA LEU A 32 1.37 -1.59 21.58
C LEU A 32 2.32 -0.93 20.58
N ALA A 33 3.18 -1.73 19.96
CA ALA A 33 4.01 -1.30 18.84
C ALA A 33 3.14 -1.04 17.59
N GLY A 34 3.28 0.16 17.03
CA GLY A 34 2.46 0.66 15.94
C GLY A 34 2.99 0.30 14.55
N TRP A 35 2.06 0.00 13.64
CA TRP A 35 2.27 -0.10 12.20
C TRP A 35 1.97 1.28 11.59
N PRO A 36 2.99 2.03 11.12
CA PRO A 36 2.79 3.36 10.58
C PRO A 36 2.12 3.31 9.22
N ARG A 37 1.25 4.28 8.92
CA ARG A 37 0.57 4.36 7.61
C ARG A 37 1.53 4.36 6.42
N ALA A 38 2.70 4.98 6.59
CA ALA A 38 3.75 5.03 5.58
C ALA A 38 4.24 3.65 5.13
N ALA A 39 4.09 2.61 5.96
CA ALA A 39 4.48 1.25 5.60
C ALA A 39 3.59 0.66 4.50
N GLU A 40 2.31 1.01 4.46
CA GLU A 40 1.40 0.61 3.37
C GLU A 40 1.53 1.58 2.19
N GLU A 41 1.42 2.89 2.47
CA GLU A 41 1.34 3.94 1.45
C GLU A 41 2.59 3.99 0.56
N SER A 42 3.79 3.74 1.12
CA SER A 42 5.04 3.74 0.35
C SER A 42 5.08 2.62 -0.70
N ILE A 43 4.52 1.45 -0.40
CA ILE A 43 4.48 0.31 -1.31
C ILE A 43 3.46 0.55 -2.41
N VAL A 44 2.29 1.11 -2.08
CA VAL A 44 1.27 1.51 -3.08
C VAL A 44 1.85 2.52 -4.07
N ALA A 45 2.53 3.57 -3.58
CA ALA A 45 3.15 4.58 -4.42
C ALA A 45 4.25 3.99 -5.32
N ARG A 46 5.14 3.17 -4.75
CA ARG A 46 6.22 2.49 -5.48
C ARG A 46 5.66 1.61 -6.59
N ASP A 47 4.70 0.76 -6.27
CA ASP A 47 4.21 -0.25 -7.20
C ASP A 47 3.31 0.35 -8.29
N ALA A 48 2.64 1.48 -8.02
CA ALA A 48 1.99 2.26 -9.08
C ALA A 48 3.01 2.76 -10.13
N LEU A 49 4.15 3.31 -9.70
CA LEU A 49 5.21 3.76 -10.60
C LEU A 49 5.82 2.59 -11.38
N LEU A 50 6.11 1.47 -10.70
CA LEU A 50 6.64 0.28 -11.35
C LEU A 50 5.65 -0.31 -12.36
N ALA A 51 4.35 -0.35 -12.03
CA ALA A 51 3.32 -0.85 -12.93
C ALA A 51 3.19 0.03 -14.19
N ARG A 52 3.28 1.36 -14.05
CA ARG A 52 3.32 2.31 -15.16
C ARG A 52 4.49 2.00 -16.10
N ASP A 53 5.69 1.92 -15.55
CA ASP A 53 6.92 1.79 -16.35
C ASP A 53 7.05 0.39 -16.95
N ALA A 54 6.53 -0.64 -16.29
CA ALA A 54 6.51 -2.01 -16.78
C ALA A 54 5.34 -2.32 -17.74
N GLY A 55 4.36 -1.41 -17.88
CA GLY A 55 3.12 -1.68 -18.60
C GLY A 55 2.33 -2.86 -18.00
N ALA A 56 2.40 -3.03 -16.68
CA ALA A 56 1.81 -4.14 -15.94
C ALA A 56 0.51 -3.72 -15.23
N ARG A 57 -0.22 -4.73 -14.75
CA ARG A 57 -1.42 -4.53 -13.93
C ARG A 57 -1.10 -4.91 -12.48
N VAL A 58 -1.49 -4.05 -11.55
CA VAL A 58 -1.30 -4.28 -10.11
C VAL A 58 -2.63 -4.14 -9.37
N HIS A 59 -2.85 -5.00 -8.37
CA HIS A 59 -3.98 -4.96 -7.46
C HIS A 59 -3.46 -4.82 -6.03
N ILE A 60 -3.89 -3.80 -5.31
CA ILE A 60 -3.52 -3.57 -3.91
C ILE A 60 -4.50 -4.32 -3.02
N CYS A 61 -4.01 -5.28 -2.24
CA CYS A 61 -4.82 -6.05 -1.31
C CYS A 61 -5.14 -5.23 -0.05
N HIS A 62 -6.37 -5.40 0.45
CA HIS A 62 -6.87 -4.94 1.75
C HIS A 62 -6.35 -3.56 2.18
N ALA A 63 -6.56 -2.55 1.34
CA ALA A 63 -6.12 -1.18 1.59
C ALA A 63 -6.75 -0.64 2.88
N SER A 64 -5.92 -0.12 3.79
CA SER A 64 -6.37 0.24 5.15
C SER A 64 -6.22 1.73 5.47
N THR A 65 -5.47 2.48 4.65
CA THR A 65 -5.19 3.90 4.91
C THR A 65 -5.90 4.83 3.94
N ALA A 66 -6.26 6.03 4.41
CA ALA A 66 -6.79 7.09 3.52
C ALA A 66 -5.79 7.49 2.43
N GLY A 67 -4.49 7.48 2.74
CA GLY A 67 -3.43 7.81 1.80
C GLY A 67 -3.29 6.77 0.70
N SER A 68 -3.47 5.49 1.00
CA SER A 68 -3.52 4.43 -0.02
C SER A 68 -4.68 4.65 -0.99
N VAL A 69 -5.85 5.07 -0.50
CA VAL A 69 -7.00 5.42 -1.37
C VAL A 69 -6.66 6.61 -2.26
N GLU A 70 -6.03 7.65 -1.71
CA GLU A 70 -5.59 8.83 -2.47
C GLU A 70 -4.55 8.47 -3.54
N LEU A 71 -3.59 7.61 -3.22
CA LEU A 71 -2.56 7.13 -4.14
C LEU A 71 -3.15 6.27 -5.26
N VAL A 72 -4.09 5.38 -4.94
CA VAL A 72 -4.80 4.58 -5.96
C VAL A 72 -5.60 5.49 -6.89
N ARG A 73 -6.29 6.52 -6.34
CA ARG A 73 -6.99 7.52 -7.15
C ARG A 73 -6.02 8.28 -8.06
N TRP A 74 -4.94 8.80 -7.51
CA TRP A 74 -3.91 9.50 -8.28
C TRP A 74 -3.37 8.62 -9.41
N ALA A 75 -3.05 7.35 -9.13
CA ALA A 75 -2.52 6.44 -10.13
C ALA A 75 -3.53 6.16 -11.25
N LYS A 76 -4.83 6.01 -10.93
CA LYS A 76 -5.90 5.90 -11.93
C LYS A 76 -6.03 7.16 -12.80
N GLU A 77 -5.91 8.35 -12.22
CA GLU A 77 -5.92 9.63 -12.96
C GLU A 77 -4.74 9.73 -13.94
N GLN A 78 -3.61 9.09 -13.63
CA GLN A 78 -2.45 8.98 -14.53
C GLN A 78 -2.59 7.87 -15.59
N GLY A 79 -3.72 7.16 -15.64
CA GLY A 79 -3.95 6.05 -16.56
C GLY A 79 -3.20 4.76 -16.20
N ILE A 80 -2.70 4.63 -14.97
CA ILE A 80 -2.00 3.43 -14.49
C ILE A 80 -3.04 2.32 -14.26
N SER A 81 -2.73 1.09 -14.70
CA SER A 81 -3.63 -0.07 -14.52
C SER A 81 -3.53 -0.62 -13.10
N ILE A 82 -4.27 0.02 -12.19
CA ILE A 82 -4.30 -0.28 -10.76
C ILE A 82 -5.73 -0.48 -10.24
N THR A 83 -5.92 -1.52 -9.43
CA THR A 83 -7.15 -1.80 -8.68
C THR A 83 -6.83 -2.01 -7.20
N ALA A 84 -7.84 -2.05 -6.34
CA ALA A 84 -7.67 -2.30 -4.91
C ALA A 84 -8.93 -2.96 -4.32
N GLU A 85 -8.76 -3.69 -3.22
CA GLU A 85 -9.82 -4.22 -2.33
C GLU A 85 -9.62 -3.74 -0.88
#